data_AF-A0A7R9LUH8-F1
#
_entry.id   AF-A0A7R9LUH8-F1
#
_cell.length_a   1.000
_cell.length_b   1.000
_cell.length_c   1.000
_cell.angle_alpha   90.00
_cell.angle_beta   90.00
_cell.angle_gamma   90.00
#
_symmetry.space_group_name_H-M   'P 1'
#
loop_
_entity.id
_entity.type
_entity.pdbx_description
1 polymer ?
#
loop_
_entity_poly.entity_id
_entity_poly.type
_entity_poly.pdbx_seq_one_letter_code
_entity_poly.pdbx_strand_id
1 'polypeptide(L)'
;MKINATLCTLFSTLGTPGLIYGINQTESQTIITTFDLLPKLKGFLHEVPNLKSIVYIKNTRDQSLSDSFPDNLSVKSLEQLEECGTNDKRELEYDLPKDTKETAVIMYTSGTTGNPKAVCISHKSLMASLKVLLSNTTDDMSDGVDNHSYMSYLPLAHILGFTFEMFLLFGGVRIGYSSPFTLTDTSPGLAKGQLGDARLLQPTSMTAVPLVLDRILKEIYEKLNSRSPI
;
A
#
# COMPACT_ATOMS: atom_id res chain seq x y z
N MET A 1 5.68 15.62 -1.22
CA MET A 1 5.12 15.33 0.13
C MET A 1 4.99 16.66 0.85
N LYS A 2 3.93 16.89 1.65
CA LYS A 2 3.62 18.23 2.19
C LYS A 2 4.38 18.59 3.47
N ILE A 3 4.91 17.61 4.21
CA ILE A 3 5.48 17.79 5.56
C ILE A 3 6.90 17.22 5.70
N ASN A 4 7.61 17.05 4.58
CA ASN A 4 8.94 16.41 4.48
C ASN A 4 9.16 15.14 5.33
N ALA A 5 8.11 14.38 5.63
CA ALA A 5 8.23 13.17 6.43
C ALA A 5 8.77 12.02 5.59
N THR A 6 9.76 11.30 6.13
CA THR A 6 10.27 10.06 5.54
C THR A 6 9.25 8.94 5.72
N LEU A 7 8.72 8.40 4.64
CA LEU A 7 7.79 7.26 4.68
C LEU A 7 8.56 5.95 4.89
N CYS A 8 8.28 5.22 5.96
CA CYS A 8 8.81 3.87 6.15
C CYS A 8 7.70 2.83 5.89
N THR A 9 7.97 1.82 5.07
CA THR A 9 7.05 0.71 4.83
C THR A 9 7.62 -0.62 5.33
N LEU A 10 6.82 -1.35 6.10
CA LEU A 10 7.14 -2.66 6.63
C LEU A 10 6.07 -3.67 6.20
N PHE A 11 6.50 -4.81 5.66
CA PHE A 11 5.56 -5.91 5.40
C PHE A 11 5.14 -6.59 6.71
N SER A 12 3.86 -6.88 6.86
CA SER A 12 3.34 -7.67 7.99
C SER A 12 3.94 -9.08 8.05
N THR A 13 4.44 -9.59 6.92
CA THR A 13 5.10 -10.89 6.75
C THR A 13 6.54 -10.94 7.25
N LEU A 14 7.14 -9.82 7.66
CA LEU A 14 8.48 -9.79 8.28
C LEU A 14 8.52 -10.47 9.66
N GLY A 15 7.37 -10.86 10.20
CA GLY A 15 7.24 -11.37 11.56
C GLY A 15 7.39 -10.26 12.61
N THR A 16 6.99 -10.54 13.84
CA THR A 16 7.07 -9.57 14.95
C THR A 16 8.50 -9.04 15.17
N PRO A 17 9.56 -9.89 15.19
CA PRO A 17 10.93 -9.38 15.35
C PRO A 17 11.37 -8.43 14.24
N GLY A 18 11.00 -8.70 12.99
CA GLY A 18 11.33 -7.84 11.86
C GLY A 18 10.61 -6.49 11.89
N LEU A 19 9.35 -6.47 12.37
CA LEU A 19 8.59 -5.24 12.58
C LEU A 19 9.23 -4.38 13.68
N ILE A 20 9.52 -4.97 14.85
CA ILE A 20 10.17 -4.27 15.97
C ILE A 20 11.51 -3.70 15.52
N TYR A 21 12.33 -4.50 14.82
CA TYR A 21 13.62 -4.08 14.30
C TYR A 21 13.48 -2.85 13.39
N GLY A 22 12.56 -2.89 12.42
CA GLY A 22 12.37 -1.78 11.47
C GLY A 22 11.82 -0.51 12.13
N ILE A 23 10.88 -0.65 13.06
CA ILE A 23 10.30 0.48 13.81
C ILE A 23 11.38 1.16 14.66
N ASN A 24 12.19 0.39 15.38
CA ASN A 24 13.25 0.92 16.23
C ASN A 24 14.41 1.51 15.43
N GLN A 25 14.85 0.84 14.36
CA GLN A 25 15.96 1.33 13.52
C GLN A 25 15.63 2.67 12.84
N THR A 26 14.36 2.91 12.52
CA THR A 26 13.90 4.18 11.93
C THR A 26 13.48 5.21 12.96
N GLU A 27 13.51 4.87 14.25
CA GLU A 27 13.03 5.73 15.34
C GLU A 27 11.60 6.25 15.09
N SER A 28 10.77 5.41 14.46
CA SER A 28 9.45 5.81 13.98
C SER A 28 8.54 6.23 15.14
N GLN A 29 7.98 7.44 15.04
CA GLN A 29 7.09 8.01 16.06
C GLN A 29 5.60 7.79 15.77
N THR A 30 5.26 7.49 14.52
CA THR A 30 3.88 7.30 14.06
C THR A 30 3.79 6.03 13.23
N ILE A 31 2.81 5.19 13.52
CA ILE A 31 2.47 4.02 12.70
C ILE A 31 1.10 4.24 12.06
N ILE A 32 1.00 3.98 10.77
CA ILE A 32 -0.29 3.88 10.05
C ILE A 32 -0.51 2.40 9.73
N THR A 33 -1.67 1.87 10.10
CA THR A 33 -1.98 0.43 10.00
C THR A 33 -3.45 0.19 9.72
N THR A 34 -3.85 -1.05 9.40
CA THR A 34 -5.27 -1.46 9.42
C THR A 34 -5.69 -1.87 10.83
N PHE A 35 -7.00 -1.78 11.11
CA PHE A 35 -7.59 -2.19 12.39
C PHE A 35 -7.19 -3.61 12.80
N ASP A 36 -7.20 -4.56 11.86
CA ASP A 36 -6.90 -5.98 12.07
C ASP A 36 -5.49 -6.24 12.64
N LEU A 37 -4.56 -5.31 12.41
CA LEU A 37 -3.18 -5.42 12.86
C LEU A 37 -2.94 -4.78 14.24
N LEU A 38 -3.93 -4.09 14.81
CA LEU A 38 -3.82 -3.49 16.15
C LEU A 38 -3.53 -4.50 17.26
N PRO A 39 -4.18 -5.69 17.32
CA PRO A 39 -3.85 -6.68 18.34
C PRO A 39 -2.40 -7.16 18.26
N LYS A 40 -1.88 -7.31 17.03
CA LYS A 40 -0.49 -7.69 16.79
C LYS A 40 0.46 -6.61 17.31
N LEU A 41 0.19 -5.34 16.99
CA LEU A 41 0.98 -4.19 17.48
C LEU A 41 0.98 -4.12 19.01
N LYS A 42 -0.18 -4.28 19.65
CA LYS A 42 -0.35 -4.29 21.11
C LYS A 42 0.60 -5.29 21.78
N GLY A 43 0.81 -6.45 21.16
CA GLY A 43 1.69 -7.50 21.67
C GLY A 43 3.15 -7.09 21.86
N PHE A 44 3.63 -6.04 21.18
CA PHE A 44 5.04 -5.61 21.24
C PHE A 44 5.23 -4.10 21.45
N LEU A 45 4.20 -3.35 21.87
CA LEU A 45 4.33 -1.90 22.12
C LEU A 45 5.45 -1.55 23.10
N HIS A 46 5.69 -2.42 24.08
CA HIS A 46 6.76 -2.26 25.08
C HIS A 46 8.17 -2.33 24.48
N GLU A 47 8.32 -2.88 23.28
CA GLU A 47 9.61 -3.01 22.57
C GLU A 47 9.86 -1.86 21.58
N VAL A 48 8.91 -0.92 21.41
CA VAL A 48 9.00 0.21 20.47
C VAL A 48 8.86 1.57 21.18
N PRO A 49 9.83 1.95 22.03
CA PRO A 49 9.68 3.07 22.98
C PRO A 49 9.54 4.45 22.34
N ASN A 50 9.95 4.62 21.08
CA ASN A 50 9.88 5.89 20.36
C ASN A 50 8.47 6.18 19.78
N LEU A 51 7.58 5.18 19.79
CA LEU A 51 6.24 5.30 19.22
C LEU A 51 5.36 6.21 20.08
N LYS A 52 4.81 7.27 19.45
CA LYS A 52 3.93 8.26 20.10
C LYS A 52 2.50 8.21 19.59
N SER A 53 2.29 7.73 18.37
CA SER A 53 0.95 7.65 17.80
C SER A 53 0.73 6.46 16.88
N ILE A 54 -0.51 5.95 16.88
CA ILE A 54 -1.01 4.96 15.95
C ILE A 54 -2.25 5.55 15.27
N VAL A 55 -2.21 5.58 13.95
CA VAL A 55 -3.37 5.88 13.11
C VAL A 55 -3.81 4.57 12.47
N TYR A 56 -5.08 4.19 12.66
CA TYR A 56 -5.59 2.96 12.08
C TYR A 56 -6.72 3.22 11.09
N ILE A 57 -6.73 2.43 10.02
CA ILE A 57 -7.75 2.46 8.99
C ILE A 57 -8.80 1.40 9.35
N LYS A 58 -10.05 1.84 9.51
CA LYS A 58 -11.20 0.96 9.72
C LYS A 58 -11.76 0.48 8.39
N ASN A 59 -12.24 -0.74 8.39
CA ASN A 59 -13.09 -1.34 7.38
C ASN A 59 -14.54 -1.39 7.91
N THR A 60 -15.52 -1.53 7.02
CA THR A 60 -16.95 -1.52 7.35
C THR A 60 -17.36 -2.62 8.32
N ARG A 61 -16.58 -3.70 8.39
CA ARG A 61 -16.85 -4.87 9.24
C ARG A 61 -16.16 -4.79 10.61
N ASP A 62 -15.34 -3.77 10.82
CA ASP A 62 -14.55 -3.65 12.04
C ASP A 62 -15.43 -3.22 13.21
N GLN A 63 -15.18 -3.81 14.36
CA GLN A 63 -15.86 -3.44 15.60
C GLN A 63 -15.29 -2.14 16.14
N SER A 64 -15.98 -1.56 17.14
CA SER A 64 -15.41 -0.48 17.93
C SER A 64 -14.12 -0.94 18.62
N LEU A 65 -13.14 -0.05 18.71
CA LEU A 65 -11.92 -0.29 19.48
C LEU A 65 -12.28 -0.54 20.95
N SER A 66 -12.21 -1.79 21.40
CA SER A 66 -12.50 -2.19 22.78
C SER A 66 -11.26 -2.21 23.67
N ASP A 67 -10.08 -2.21 23.06
CA ASP A 67 -8.80 -2.35 23.73
C ASP A 67 -8.31 -1.04 24.34
N SER A 68 -7.84 -1.11 25.60
CA SER A 68 -7.02 -0.06 26.19
C SER A 68 -5.61 -0.09 25.61
N PHE A 69 -5.09 1.10 25.31
CA PHE A 69 -3.70 1.36 24.93
C PHE A 69 -3.01 2.15 26.05
N PRO A 70 -1.67 2.15 26.12
CA PRO A 70 -0.94 2.96 27.10
C PRO A 70 -1.34 4.44 27.02
N ASP A 71 -1.51 5.10 28.17
CA ASP A 71 -1.99 6.50 28.25
C ASP A 71 -1.09 7.51 27.51
N ASN A 72 0.20 7.18 27.35
CA ASN A 72 1.18 8.00 26.64
C ASN A 72 1.15 7.82 25.11
N LEU A 73 0.26 6.98 24.58
CA LEU A 73 0.17 6.65 23.15
C LEU A 73 -1.14 7.19 22.55
N SER A 74 -1.06 8.07 21.56
CA SER A 74 -2.24 8.57 20.86
C SER A 74 -2.71 7.56 19.81
N VAL A 75 -3.88 6.95 20.00
CA VAL A 75 -4.48 6.00 19.04
C VAL A 75 -5.77 6.59 18.47
N LYS A 76 -5.81 6.81 17.15
CA LYS A 76 -6.96 7.41 16.44
C LYS A 76 -7.26 6.65 15.15
N SER A 77 -8.53 6.58 14.74
CA SER A 77 -8.84 6.14 13.38
C SER A 77 -8.42 7.21 12.37
N LEU A 78 -8.23 6.83 11.11
CA LEU A 78 -7.97 7.77 10.03
C LEU A 78 -9.11 8.80 9.90
N GLU A 79 -10.37 8.35 10.00
CA GLU A 79 -11.56 9.22 10.00
C GLU A 79 -11.50 10.27 11.12
N GLN A 80 -11.18 9.87 12.35
CA GLN A 80 -11.02 10.82 13.47
C GLN A 80 -9.88 11.81 13.22
N LEU A 81 -8.81 11.38 12.56
CA LEU A 81 -7.69 12.25 12.20
C LEU A 81 -8.10 13.26 11.11
N GLU A 82 -8.86 12.83 10.11
CA GLU A 82 -9.41 13.67 9.04
C GLU A 82 -10.41 14.69 9.60
N GLU A 83 -11.26 14.32 10.55
CA GLU A 83 -12.14 15.24 11.27
C GLU A 83 -11.33 16.28 12.06
N CYS A 84 -10.27 15.85 12.76
CA CYS A 84 -9.37 16.77 13.45
C CYS A 84 -8.74 17.77 12.46
N GLY A 85 -8.28 17.28 11.30
CA GLY A 85 -7.67 18.11 10.26
C GLY A 85 -8.65 19.07 9.58
N THR A 86 -9.90 18.65 9.38
CA THR A 86 -10.96 19.50 8.78
C THR A 86 -11.34 20.65 9.70
N ASN A 87 -11.32 20.42 11.01
CA ASN A 87 -11.62 21.44 12.02
C ASN A 87 -10.39 22.29 12.40
N ASP A 88 -9.22 21.94 11.87
CA ASP A 88 -7.99 22.68 12.09
C ASP A 88 -7.94 23.93 11.21
N LYS A 89 -7.78 25.09 11.85
CA LYS A 89 -7.73 26.39 11.16
C LYS A 89 -6.30 26.85 10.87
N ARG A 90 -5.30 26.07 11.25
CA ARG A 90 -3.90 26.38 10.96
C ARG A 90 -3.67 26.32 9.45
N GLU A 91 -2.97 27.31 8.92
CA GLU A 91 -2.48 27.21 7.55
C GLU A 91 -1.45 26.08 7.46
N LEU A 92 -1.57 25.26 6.42
CA LEU A 92 -0.62 24.19 6.17
C LEU A 92 0.69 24.79 5.66
N GLU A 93 1.70 24.84 6.52
CA GLU A 93 3.06 25.12 6.11
C GLU A 93 3.65 23.89 5.39
N TYR A 94 4.05 24.08 4.14
CA TYR A 94 4.71 23.04 3.38
C TYR A 94 6.17 22.94 3.81
N ASP A 95 6.52 21.83 4.46
CA ASP A 95 7.93 21.47 4.66
C ASP A 95 8.38 20.66 3.44
N LEU A 96 9.28 21.24 2.66
CA LEU A 96 9.82 20.64 1.44
C LEU A 96 11.28 20.22 1.69
N PRO A 97 11.74 19.11 1.08
CA PRO A 97 13.12 18.66 1.22
C PRO A 97 14.08 19.75 0.76
N LYS A 98 15.14 20.00 1.55
CA LYS A 98 16.15 21.02 1.23
C LYS A 98 17.12 20.51 0.17
N ASP A 99 17.43 19.22 0.19
CA ASP A 99 18.14 18.52 -0.88
C ASP A 99 17.29 17.36 -1.41
N THR A 100 17.12 17.29 -2.73
CA THR A 100 16.51 16.14 -3.42
C THR A 100 17.18 14.79 -3.13
N LYS A 101 18.41 14.76 -2.62
CA LYS A 101 19.10 13.53 -2.19
C LYS A 101 18.66 13.03 -0.82
N GLU A 102 17.90 13.81 -0.05
CA GLU A 102 17.28 13.36 1.20
C GLU A 102 16.38 12.14 0.95
N THR A 103 16.37 11.23 1.93
CA THR A 103 15.57 10.00 1.87
C THR A 103 14.09 10.35 1.96
N ALA A 104 13.33 10.00 0.91
CA ALA A 104 11.88 10.18 0.88
C ALA A 104 11.16 8.96 1.45
N VAL A 105 11.66 7.76 1.11
CA VAL A 105 11.00 6.49 1.44
C VAL A 105 12.05 5.46 1.89
N ILE A 106 11.73 4.71 2.94
CA ILE A 106 12.48 3.56 3.41
C ILE A 106 11.60 2.33 3.22
N MET A 107 12.03 1.38 2.40
CA MET A 107 11.32 0.12 2.17
C MET A 107 12.11 -1.05 2.76
N TYR A 108 11.53 -1.75 3.72
CA TYR A 108 12.17 -2.94 4.29
C TYR A 108 11.94 -4.18 3.44
N THR A 109 12.99 -4.96 3.28
CA THR A 109 12.97 -6.24 2.57
C THR A 109 13.39 -7.36 3.51
N SER A 110 12.80 -8.55 3.36
CA SER A 110 13.07 -9.70 4.25
C SER A 110 14.52 -10.20 4.19
N GLY A 111 15.27 -9.84 3.15
CA GLY A 111 16.63 -10.34 2.93
C GLY A 111 16.68 -11.87 2.79
N THR A 112 17.88 -12.42 2.58
CA THR A 112 18.10 -13.88 2.55
C THR A 112 18.52 -14.44 3.90
N THR A 113 19.04 -13.59 4.81
CA THR A 113 19.46 -13.95 6.17
C THR A 113 19.38 -12.74 7.12
N GLY A 114 19.01 -12.99 8.38
CA GLY A 114 19.10 -12.01 9.47
C GLY A 114 17.95 -11.00 9.53
N ASN A 115 18.23 -9.84 10.12
CA ASN A 115 17.27 -8.74 10.23
C ASN A 115 16.90 -8.17 8.86
N PRO A 116 15.66 -7.67 8.68
CA PRO A 116 15.25 -7.09 7.41
C PRO A 116 16.09 -5.85 7.09
N LYS A 117 16.34 -5.64 5.79
CA LYS A 117 17.21 -4.57 5.31
C LYS A 117 16.39 -3.37 4.83
N ALA A 118 16.76 -2.20 5.31
CA ALA A 118 16.20 -0.92 4.89
C ALA A 118 16.79 -0.51 3.52
N VAL A 119 15.92 -0.27 2.54
CA VAL A 119 16.28 0.34 1.26
C VAL A 119 15.87 1.81 1.29
N CYS A 120 16.86 2.71 1.38
CA CYS A 120 16.64 4.15 1.40
C CYS A 120 16.50 4.69 -0.03
N ILE A 121 15.37 5.31 -0.33
CA ILE A 121 15.05 5.87 -1.65
C ILE A 121 14.94 7.39 -1.50
N SER A 122 15.84 8.11 -2.18
CA SER A 122 15.83 9.57 -2.16
C SER A 122 14.68 10.16 -2.98
N HIS A 123 14.32 11.42 -2.72
CA HIS A 123 13.37 12.16 -3.56
C HIS A 123 13.82 12.15 -5.04
N LYS A 124 15.11 12.37 -5.30
CA LYS A 124 15.71 12.38 -6.63
C LYS A 124 15.54 11.03 -7.33
N SER A 125 15.80 9.92 -6.64
CA SER A 125 15.66 8.58 -7.20
C SER A 125 14.21 8.28 -7.57
N LEU A 126 13.27 8.62 -6.67
CA LEU A 126 11.84 8.43 -6.93
C LEU A 126 11.38 9.26 -8.14
N MET A 127 11.72 10.54 -8.20
CA MET A 127 11.36 11.41 -9.33
C MET A 127 12.00 10.94 -10.65
N ALA A 128 13.23 10.43 -10.62
CA ALA A 128 13.87 9.87 -11.80
C ALA A 128 13.12 8.64 -12.32
N SER A 129 12.67 7.74 -11.45
CA SER A 129 11.84 6.59 -11.83
C SER A 129 10.52 7.02 -12.48
N LEU A 130 9.82 7.99 -11.88
CA LEU A 130 8.57 8.52 -12.45
C LEU A 130 8.80 9.18 -13.82
N LYS A 131 9.90 9.93 -13.99
CA LYS A 131 10.26 10.54 -15.27
C LYS A 131 10.51 9.50 -16.35
N VAL A 132 11.17 8.39 -16.01
CA VAL A 132 11.38 7.28 -16.95
C VAL A 132 10.07 6.63 -17.34
N LEU A 133 9.16 6.39 -16.39
CA LEU A 133 7.83 5.85 -16.71
C LEU A 133 7.07 6.78 -17.66
N LEU A 134 7.05 8.08 -17.37
CA LEU A 134 6.42 9.09 -18.22
C LEU A 134 7.01 9.16 -19.63
N SER A 135 8.33 8.97 -19.77
CA SER A 135 8.96 8.96 -21.11
C SER A 135 8.63 7.72 -21.94
N ASN A 136 8.17 6.64 -21.31
CA ASN A 136 7.83 5.38 -21.97
C ASN A 136 6.33 5.21 -22.23
N THR A 137 5.47 6.15 -21.81
CA THR A 137 4.02 6.12 -22.07
C THR A 137 3.63 6.69 -23.43
N THR A 138 4.48 6.52 -24.45
CA THR A 138 4.20 6.97 -25.81
C THR A 138 3.10 6.12 -26.45
N ASP A 139 2.05 6.78 -26.91
CA ASP A 139 0.92 6.33 -27.75
C ASP A 139 -0.33 5.71 -27.07
N ASP A 140 -0.20 4.98 -25.96
CA ASP A 140 -1.34 4.24 -25.36
C ASP A 140 -2.37 5.09 -24.59
N MET A 141 -2.11 6.38 -24.37
CA MET A 141 -3.00 7.32 -23.64
C MET A 141 -3.60 8.42 -24.54
N SER A 142 -3.50 8.23 -25.86
CA SER A 142 -3.89 9.23 -26.86
C SER A 142 -5.40 9.46 -26.94
N ASP A 143 -6.21 8.52 -26.46
CA ASP A 143 -7.67 8.60 -26.34
C ASP A 143 -8.14 9.28 -25.05
N GLY A 144 -7.21 9.74 -24.20
CA GLY A 144 -7.49 10.58 -23.04
C GLY A 144 -7.54 9.80 -21.72
N VAL A 145 -6.96 10.39 -20.66
CA VAL A 145 -6.77 9.78 -19.33
C VAL A 145 -8.05 9.17 -18.74
N ASP A 146 -9.21 9.77 -19.01
CA ASP A 146 -10.50 9.34 -18.45
C ASP A 146 -10.96 7.96 -18.95
N ASN A 147 -10.42 7.50 -20.08
CA ASN A 147 -10.70 6.18 -20.63
C ASN A 147 -9.83 5.08 -20.01
N HIS A 148 -8.82 5.45 -19.22
CA HIS A 148 -7.90 4.50 -18.62
C HIS A 148 -8.21 4.25 -17.16
N SER A 149 -8.10 2.99 -16.79
CA SER A 149 -8.17 2.57 -15.40
C SER A 149 -7.13 1.49 -15.12
N TYR A 150 -6.56 1.57 -13.93
CA TYR A 150 -5.54 0.65 -13.45
C TYR A 150 -6.07 -0.19 -12.30
N MET A 151 -5.89 -1.50 -12.36
CA MET A 151 -6.22 -2.39 -11.25
C MET A 151 -5.00 -2.59 -10.36
N SER A 152 -5.00 -1.97 -9.17
CA SER A 152 -3.93 -2.13 -8.19
C SER A 152 -4.21 -3.27 -7.24
N TYR A 153 -3.32 -4.26 -7.20
CA TYR A 153 -3.38 -5.38 -6.25
C TYR A 153 -2.03 -5.65 -5.56
N LEU A 154 -0.97 -4.93 -5.96
CA LEU A 154 0.36 -5.11 -5.38
C LEU A 154 0.48 -4.30 -4.09
N PRO A 155 1.10 -4.84 -3.03
CA PRO A 155 1.32 -4.09 -1.81
C PRO A 155 2.17 -2.83 -2.04
N LEU A 156 1.74 -1.69 -1.49
CA LEU A 156 2.49 -0.43 -1.53
C LEU A 156 3.81 -0.45 -0.74
N ALA A 157 4.03 -1.47 0.09
CA ALA A 157 5.33 -1.72 0.71
C ALA A 157 6.38 -2.24 -0.29
N HIS A 158 5.98 -2.57 -1.52
CA HIS A 158 6.88 -2.96 -2.61
C HIS A 158 7.09 -1.80 -3.59
N ILE A 159 8.34 -1.59 -4.03
CA ILE A 159 8.70 -0.47 -4.92
C ILE A 159 7.94 -0.48 -6.26
N LEU A 160 7.65 -1.66 -6.80
CA LEU A 160 6.92 -1.79 -8.07
C LEU A 160 5.50 -1.18 -7.97
N GLY A 161 4.70 -1.64 -7.00
CA GLY A 161 3.35 -1.12 -6.80
C GLY A 161 3.36 0.35 -6.42
N PHE A 162 4.24 0.74 -5.49
CA PHE A 162 4.39 2.12 -5.05
C PHE A 162 4.73 3.09 -6.19
N THR A 163 5.73 2.76 -7.00
CA THR A 163 6.16 3.65 -8.09
C THR A 163 5.10 3.78 -9.17
N PHE A 164 4.43 2.67 -9.53
CA PHE A 164 3.35 2.69 -10.52
C PHE A 164 2.13 3.46 -10.03
N GLU A 165 1.67 3.25 -8.79
CA GLU A 165 0.55 4.03 -8.26
C GLU A 165 0.88 5.52 -8.18
N MET A 166 2.08 5.89 -7.71
CA MET A 166 2.53 7.28 -7.72
C MET A 166 2.50 7.86 -9.14
N PHE A 167 3.02 7.12 -10.13
CA PHE A 167 3.01 7.53 -11.53
C PHE A 167 1.59 7.77 -12.06
N LEU A 168 0.67 6.84 -11.80
CA LEU A 168 -0.72 6.90 -12.25
C LEU A 168 -1.49 8.03 -11.57
N LEU A 169 -1.24 8.27 -10.27
CA LEU A 169 -1.81 9.40 -9.54
C LEU A 169 -1.34 10.75 -10.11
N PHE A 170 -0.06 10.88 -10.47
CA PHE A 170 0.43 12.09 -11.17
C PHE A 170 -0.19 12.24 -12.56
N GLY A 171 -0.46 11.13 -13.24
CA GLY A 171 -1.11 11.12 -14.54
C GLY A 171 -2.62 11.37 -14.51
N GLY A 172 -3.27 11.34 -13.33
CA GLY A 172 -4.72 11.46 -13.18
C GLY A 172 -5.51 10.21 -13.57
N VAL A 173 -4.85 9.04 -13.67
CA VAL A 173 -5.49 7.78 -14.06
C VAL A 173 -6.32 7.24 -12.91
N ARG A 174 -7.50 6.68 -13.20
CA ARG A 174 -8.35 6.03 -12.20
C ARG A 174 -7.70 4.74 -11.69
N ILE A 175 -7.61 4.58 -10.38
CA ILE A 175 -7.10 3.36 -9.74
C ILE A 175 -8.24 2.61 -9.06
N GLY A 176 -8.46 1.36 -9.46
CA GLY A 176 -9.32 0.42 -8.77
C GLY A 176 -8.50 -0.51 -7.88
N TYR A 177 -8.76 -0.51 -6.58
CA TYR A 177 -8.06 -1.39 -5.64
C TYR A 177 -8.66 -2.80 -5.67
N SER A 178 -7.77 -3.79 -5.70
CA SER A 178 -8.05 -5.22 -5.80
C SER A 178 -7.10 -5.99 -4.88
N SER A 179 -7.30 -7.30 -4.77
CA SER A 179 -6.41 -8.21 -4.05
C SER A 179 -6.14 -9.46 -4.89
N PRO A 180 -4.96 -10.11 -4.74
CA PRO A 180 -4.72 -11.44 -5.32
C PRO A 180 -5.75 -12.51 -4.92
N PHE A 181 -6.58 -12.24 -3.91
CA PHE A 181 -7.64 -13.11 -3.43
C PHE A 181 -9.04 -12.72 -3.95
N THR A 182 -9.19 -11.61 -4.68
CA THR A 182 -10.48 -11.14 -5.24
C THR A 182 -10.40 -10.80 -6.74
N LEU A 183 -9.23 -11.01 -7.34
CA LEU A 183 -8.90 -10.65 -8.73
C LEU A 183 -9.90 -11.17 -9.76
N THR A 184 -10.34 -12.42 -9.61
CA THR A 184 -11.15 -13.17 -10.58
C THR A 184 -12.34 -13.86 -9.91
N ASP A 185 -13.35 -14.27 -10.68
CA ASP A 185 -14.59 -14.87 -10.15
C ASP A 185 -14.39 -16.16 -9.35
N THR A 186 -13.26 -16.85 -9.56
CA THR A 186 -12.91 -18.08 -8.84
C THR A 186 -11.92 -17.82 -7.69
N SER A 187 -11.56 -16.55 -7.46
CA SER A 187 -10.61 -16.19 -6.42
C SER A 187 -11.17 -16.52 -5.03
N PRO A 188 -10.33 -17.04 -4.12
CA PRO A 188 -10.79 -17.66 -2.86
C PRO A 188 -11.35 -16.67 -1.83
N GLY A 189 -11.14 -15.36 -2.03
CA GLY A 189 -11.67 -14.30 -1.19
C GLY A 189 -13.09 -13.86 -1.54
N LEU A 190 -13.70 -14.44 -2.59
CA LEU A 190 -15.06 -14.13 -3.03
C LEU A 190 -16.06 -15.19 -2.60
N ALA A 191 -17.28 -14.76 -2.26
CA ALA A 191 -18.39 -15.68 -2.08
C ALA A 191 -18.82 -16.26 -3.43
N LYS A 192 -19.32 -17.51 -3.43
CA LYS A 192 -19.75 -18.19 -4.66
C LYS A 192 -20.77 -17.35 -5.42
N GLY A 193 -20.50 -17.09 -6.70
CA GLY A 193 -21.37 -16.32 -7.59
C GLY A 193 -21.10 -14.81 -7.61
N GLN A 194 -20.16 -14.30 -6.81
CA GLN A 194 -19.69 -12.92 -6.93
C GLN A 194 -18.77 -12.74 -8.13
N LEU A 195 -18.75 -11.51 -8.65
CA LEU A 195 -17.83 -11.09 -9.71
C LEU A 195 -16.49 -10.70 -9.09
N GLY A 196 -15.40 -11.12 -9.72
CA GLY A 196 -14.06 -10.68 -9.36
C GLY A 196 -13.78 -9.25 -9.80
N ASP A 197 -12.77 -8.66 -9.16
CA ASP A 197 -12.43 -7.24 -9.33
C ASP A 197 -12.11 -6.90 -10.78
N ALA A 198 -11.42 -7.78 -11.52
CA ALA A 198 -11.09 -7.54 -12.92
C ALA A 198 -12.34 -7.39 -13.80
N ARG A 199 -13.43 -8.10 -13.50
CA ARG A 199 -14.70 -7.96 -14.24
C ARG A 199 -15.48 -6.73 -13.82
N LEU A 200 -15.43 -6.34 -12.55
CA LEU A 200 -16.11 -5.16 -12.04
C LEU A 200 -15.42 -3.86 -12.48
N LEU A 201 -14.09 -3.84 -12.44
CA LEU A 201 -13.27 -2.67 -12.75
C LEU A 201 -13.03 -2.50 -14.24
N GLN A 202 -13.00 -3.60 -15.02
CA GLN A 202 -12.63 -3.60 -16.43
C GLN A 202 -11.38 -2.76 -16.73
N PRO A 203 -10.24 -3.04 -16.06
CA PRO A 203 -9.06 -2.20 -16.15
C PRO A 203 -8.46 -2.22 -17.56
N THR A 204 -7.95 -1.07 -18.00
CA THR A 204 -7.17 -0.97 -19.24
C THR A 204 -5.72 -1.42 -19.03
N SER A 205 -5.22 -1.34 -17.79
CA SER A 205 -3.87 -1.77 -17.44
C SER A 205 -3.77 -2.39 -16.05
N MET A 206 -2.80 -3.29 -15.88
CA MET A 206 -2.39 -3.84 -14.59
C MET A 206 -0.90 -4.17 -14.66
N THR A 207 -0.17 -4.00 -13.56
CA THR A 207 1.14 -4.64 -13.44
C THR A 207 0.93 -6.14 -13.29
N ALA A 208 1.85 -6.96 -13.81
CA ALA A 208 1.79 -8.40 -13.65
C ALA A 208 3.07 -8.92 -12.99
N VAL A 209 2.93 -9.96 -12.16
CA VAL A 209 4.04 -10.74 -11.62
C VAL A 209 3.80 -12.22 -11.95
N PRO A 210 4.85 -13.06 -12.09
CA PRO A 210 4.71 -14.44 -12.54
C PRO A 210 3.63 -15.22 -11.80
N LEU A 211 3.60 -15.12 -10.46
CA LEU A 211 2.61 -15.81 -9.62
C LEU A 211 1.16 -15.45 -9.97
N VAL A 212 0.88 -14.20 -10.36
CA VAL A 212 -0.48 -13.78 -10.72
C VAL A 212 -0.82 -14.26 -12.14
N LEU A 213 0.13 -14.22 -13.06
CA LEU A 213 -0.05 -14.78 -14.40
C LEU A 213 -0.34 -16.28 -14.34
N ASP A 214 0.36 -17.02 -13.47
CA ASP A 214 0.12 -18.45 -13.25
C ASP A 214 -1.29 -18.73 -12.74
N ARG A 215 -1.82 -17.88 -11.84
CA ARG A 215 -3.19 -17.99 -11.34
C ARG A 215 -4.22 -17.75 -12.44
N ILE A 216 -4.03 -16.70 -13.24
CA ILE A 216 -4.91 -16.38 -14.38
C ILE A 216 -4.88 -17.54 -15.38
N LEU A 217 -3.69 -18.06 -15.71
CA LEU A 217 -3.52 -19.17 -16.63
C LEU A 217 -4.24 -20.44 -16.14
N LYS A 218 -4.05 -20.77 -14.86
CA LYS A 218 -4.73 -21.91 -14.23
C LYS A 218 -6.26 -21.79 -14.35
N GLU A 219 -6.81 -20.62 -14.07
CA GLU A 219 -8.26 -20.39 -14.17
C GLU A 219 -8.77 -20.49 -15.61
N ILE A 220 -8.01 -19.98 -16.59
CA ILE A 220 -8.35 -20.12 -18.01
C ILE A 220 -8.44 -21.61 -18.37
N TYR A 221 -7.45 -22.42 -17.99
CA TYR A 221 -7.47 -23.85 -18.27
C TYR A 221 -8.59 -24.60 -17.53
N GLU A 222 -8.88 -24.25 -16.27
CA GLU A 222 -10.03 -24.83 -15.53
C GLU A 222 -11.36 -24.52 -16.24
N LYS A 223 -11.56 -23.28 -16.69
CA LYS A 223 -12.75 -22.88 -17.45
C LYS A 223 -12.85 -23.59 -18.79
N LEU A 224 -11.74 -23.72 -19.53
CA LEU A 224 -11.70 -24.44 -20.81
C LEU A 224 -12.02 -25.93 -20.63
N ASN A 225 -11.43 -26.59 -19.64
CA ASN A 225 -11.67 -28.01 -19.36
C ASN A 225 -13.09 -28.29 -18.83
N SER A 226 -13.73 -27.30 -18.20
CA SER A 226 -15.12 -27.41 -17.72
C SER A 226 -16.17 -27.28 -18.82
N ARG A 227 -15.80 -26.78 -20.01
CA ARG A 227 -16.70 -26.74 -21.16
C ARG A 227 -16.77 -28.12 -21.79
N SER A 228 -17.98 -28.61 -22.04
CA SER A 228 -18.18 -29.85 -22.79
C SER A 228 -17.48 -29.78 -24.15
N PRO A 229 -16.88 -30.88 -24.65
CA PRO A 229 -16.39 -30.92 -26.02
C PRO A 229 -17.53 -30.54 -26.97
N ILE A 230 -17.24 -29.65 -27.91
CA ILE A 230 -18.16 -29.24 -28.98
C ILE A 230 -18.46 -30.44 -29.88
#